data_AF-A0A4Q3EFF2-F1
#
_entry.id   AF-A0A4Q3EFF2-F1
#
_cell.length_a   1.000
_cell.length_b   1.000
_cell.length_c   1.000
_cell.angle_alpha   90.00
_cell.angle_beta   90.00
_cell.angle_gamma   90.00
#
_symmetry.space_group_name_H-M   'P 1'
#
loop_
_entity.id
_entity.type
_entity.pdbx_description
1 polymer ?
#
loop_
_entity_poly.entity_id
_entity_poly.type
_entity_poly.pdbx_seq_one_letter_code
_entity_poly.pdbx_strand_id
1 'polypeptide(L)'
;MTKVYLFLIIILSSTPIHAQKWNVENTSGPPKKVTITTDEGTWMNLDVSPDGKTIVFDLLGDIYSIPVTGGKATILAGGRAS
;
A
#
# COMPACT_ATOMS: atom_id res chain seq x y z
N MET A 1 -2.79 44.92 45.23
CA MET A 1 -2.80 45.11 43.76
C MET A 1 -2.01 43.99 43.07
N THR A 2 -2.31 42.72 43.37
CA THR A 2 -1.40 41.59 43.05
C THR A 2 -2.12 40.38 42.46
N LYS A 3 -3.46 40.42 42.32
CA LYS A 3 -4.28 39.30 41.84
C LYS A 3 -4.66 39.37 40.34
N VAL A 4 -4.24 40.42 39.62
CA VAL A 4 -4.56 40.58 38.18
C VAL A 4 -3.54 39.90 37.27
N TYR A 5 -2.27 39.80 37.67
CA TYR A 5 -1.23 39.19 36.83
C TYR A 5 -1.26 37.64 36.80
N LEU A 6 -1.89 37.00 37.79
CA LEU A 6 -1.87 35.54 37.89
C LEU A 6 -2.82 34.85 36.88
N PHE A 7 -3.81 35.57 36.35
CA PHE A 7 -4.73 35.03 35.34
C PHE A 7 -4.24 35.20 33.89
N LEU A 8 -3.25 36.08 33.64
CA LEU A 8 -2.76 36.37 32.29
C LEU A 8 -1.71 35.35 31.79
N ILE A 9 -1.09 34.59 32.69
CA ILE A 9 -0.02 33.63 32.34
C ILE A 9 -0.58 32.27 31.86
N ILE A 10 -1.79 31.90 32.26
CA ILE A 10 -2.38 30.58 31.95
C ILE A 10 -2.86 30.49 30.48
N ILE A 11 -3.10 31.63 29.82
CA ILE A 11 -3.60 31.68 28.44
C ILE A 11 -2.46 31.54 27.40
N LEU A 12 -1.19 31.72 27.79
CA LEU A 12 -0.06 31.72 26.85
C LEU A 12 0.56 30.33 26.60
N SER A 13 0.10 29.28 27.28
CA SER A 13 0.69 27.93 27.22
C SER A 13 -0.24 26.86 26.62
N SER A 14 -1.35 27.23 25.98
CA SER A 14 -2.19 26.24 25.27
C SER A 14 -1.68 26.04 23.84
N THR A 15 -0.57 25.32 23.66
CA THR A 15 -0.34 24.64 22.38
C THR A 15 -1.39 23.52 22.28
N PRO A 16 -2.31 23.54 21.30
CA PRO A 16 -3.16 22.39 21.09
C PRO A 16 -2.24 21.22 20.73
N ILE A 17 -2.15 20.23 21.61
CA ILE A 17 -1.62 18.91 21.26
C ILE A 17 -2.62 18.35 20.23
N HIS A 18 -2.37 18.63 18.96
CA HIS A 18 -3.08 17.98 17.88
C HIS A 18 -2.52 16.57 17.81
N ALA A 19 -3.27 15.61 18.36
CA ALA A 19 -2.98 14.20 18.14
C ALA A 19 -2.84 13.98 16.62
N GLN A 20 -1.76 13.30 16.21
CA GLN A 20 -1.53 13.06 14.78
C GLN A 20 -2.77 12.38 14.19
N LYS A 21 -3.35 13.00 13.16
CA LYS A 21 -4.51 12.45 12.46
C LYS A 21 -4.14 11.06 11.94
N TRP A 22 -4.89 10.05 12.35
CA TRP A 22 -4.64 8.65 12.00
C TRP A 22 -4.44 8.50 10.48
N ASN A 23 -3.30 7.95 10.08
CA ASN A 23 -2.90 7.77 8.69
C ASN A 23 -2.22 6.39 8.52
N VAL A 24 -2.91 5.48 7.84
CA VAL A 24 -2.42 4.11 7.57
C VAL A 24 -1.20 4.09 6.65
N GLU A 25 -1.09 5.09 5.77
CA GLU A 25 0.04 5.18 4.82
C GLU A 25 1.34 5.63 5.49
N ASN A 26 1.28 6.17 6.72
CA ASN A 26 2.46 6.58 7.48
C ASN A 26 3.12 5.38 8.17
N THR A 27 3.75 4.52 7.37
CA THR A 27 4.49 3.36 7.87
C THR A 27 5.82 3.79 8.49
N SER A 28 6.17 3.19 9.63
CA SER A 28 7.45 3.46 10.29
C SER A 28 8.54 2.54 9.74
N GLY A 29 9.61 3.11 9.21
CA GLY A 29 10.80 2.38 8.73
C GLY A 29 10.90 2.25 7.21
N PRO A 30 12.07 1.83 6.69
CA PRO A 30 12.28 1.68 5.26
C PRO A 30 11.52 0.45 4.72
N PRO A 31 11.00 0.51 3.48
CA PRO A 31 10.36 -0.64 2.84
C PRO A 31 11.38 -1.77 2.63
N LYS A 32 10.95 -3.00 2.84
CA LYS A 32 11.75 -4.20 2.56
C LYS A 32 11.26 -4.82 1.25
N LYS A 33 12.16 -4.93 0.27
CA LYS A 33 11.90 -5.70 -0.94
C LYS A 33 11.95 -7.20 -0.63
N VAL A 34 10.91 -7.93 -1.00
CA VAL A 34 10.83 -9.39 -0.90
C VAL A 34 10.63 -9.93 -2.31
N THR A 35 11.49 -10.84 -2.73
CA THR A 35 11.33 -11.55 -4.01
C THR A 35 10.63 -12.86 -3.75
N ILE A 36 9.54 -13.09 -4.47
CA ILE A 36 8.78 -14.33 -4.42
C ILE A 36 8.95 -15.01 -5.78
N THR A 37 9.32 -16.29 -5.75
CA THR A 37 9.41 -17.14 -6.94
C THR A 37 8.52 -18.33 -6.70
N THR A 38 7.50 -18.46 -7.53
CA THR A 38 6.49 -19.52 -7.45
C THR A 38 6.01 -19.85 -8.86
N ASP A 39 5.55 -21.07 -9.05
CA ASP A 39 4.85 -21.57 -10.24
C ASP A 39 3.37 -21.84 -9.96
N GLU A 40 2.95 -21.80 -8.69
CA GLU A 40 1.58 -22.02 -8.26
C GLU A 40 1.05 -20.89 -7.37
N GLY A 41 -0.28 -20.78 -7.31
CA GLY A 41 -1.01 -19.90 -6.43
C GLY A 41 -2.41 -20.44 -6.14
N THR A 42 -2.99 -20.02 -5.02
CA THR A 42 -4.32 -20.46 -4.58
C THR A 42 -5.33 -19.34 -4.76
N TRP A 43 -6.57 -19.67 -5.12
CA TRP A 43 -7.68 -18.72 -5.23
C TRP A 43 -7.43 -17.55 -6.20
N MET A 44 -6.76 -17.83 -7.31
CA MET A 44 -6.48 -16.86 -8.36
C MET A 44 -7.69 -16.71 -9.30
N ASN A 45 -7.93 -15.49 -9.81
CA ASN A 45 -8.77 -15.29 -10.98
C ASN A 45 -7.90 -15.26 -12.25
N LEU A 46 -8.45 -15.78 -13.35
CA LEU A 46 -7.80 -15.79 -14.65
C LEU A 46 -8.80 -15.66 -15.79
N ASP A 47 -8.33 -15.14 -16.92
CA ASP A 47 -9.06 -15.10 -18.19
C ASP A 47 -8.10 -15.32 -19.37
N VAL A 48 -8.65 -15.72 -20.52
CA VAL A 48 -7.90 -16.02 -21.74
C VAL A 48 -8.27 -14.99 -22.82
N SER A 49 -7.26 -14.49 -23.53
CA SER A 49 -7.48 -13.55 -24.64
C SER A 49 -8.38 -14.16 -25.73
N PRO A 50 -9.16 -13.34 -26.47
CA PRO A 50 -10.03 -13.87 -27.53
C PRO A 50 -9.31 -14.64 -28.65
N ASP A 51 -8.03 -14.34 -28.88
CA ASP A 51 -7.19 -15.07 -29.84
C ASP A 51 -6.55 -16.34 -29.26
N GLY A 52 -6.79 -16.64 -27.97
CA GLY A 52 -6.31 -17.81 -27.26
C GLY A 52 -4.82 -17.80 -26.91
N LYS A 53 -4.09 -16.72 -27.18
CA LYS A 53 -2.61 -16.71 -27.06
C LYS A 53 -2.09 -16.29 -25.69
N THR A 54 -2.90 -15.59 -24.90
CA THR A 54 -2.46 -14.96 -23.66
C THR A 54 -3.41 -15.31 -22.52
N ILE A 55 -2.86 -15.62 -21.36
CA ILE A 55 -3.58 -15.74 -20.10
C ILE A 55 -3.29 -14.48 -19.29
N VAL A 56 -4.33 -13.87 -18.73
CA VAL A 56 -4.22 -12.80 -17.74
C VAL A 56 -4.70 -13.37 -16.40
N PHE A 57 -3.97 -13.09 -15.32
CA PHE A 57 -4.30 -13.60 -14.00
C PHE A 57 -3.83 -12.64 -12.90
N ASP A 58 -4.45 -12.73 -11.72
CA ASP A 58 -3.97 -12.03 -10.53
C ASP A 58 -3.01 -12.88 -9.69
N LEU A 59 -2.03 -12.22 -9.04
CA LEU A 59 -1.20 -12.83 -8.01
C LEU A 59 -0.68 -11.74 -7.06
N LEU A 60 -0.91 -11.91 -5.75
CA LEU A 60 -0.50 -10.97 -4.69
C LEU A 60 -0.99 -9.53 -4.85
N GLY A 61 -2.12 -9.34 -5.55
CA GLY A 61 -2.71 -8.02 -5.79
C GLY A 61 -2.26 -7.34 -7.08
N ASP A 62 -1.35 -7.96 -7.83
CA ASP A 62 -0.93 -7.50 -9.14
C ASP A 62 -1.59 -8.35 -10.24
N ILE A 63 -1.70 -7.76 -11.44
CA ILE A 63 -2.22 -8.43 -12.64
C ILE A 63 -1.06 -8.74 -13.54
N TYR A 64 -0.95 -9.99 -13.95
CA TYR A 64 0.09 -10.51 -14.85
C TYR A 64 -0.52 -11.00 -16.15
N SER A 65 0.33 -11.05 -17.18
CA SER A 65 0.07 -11.75 -18.44
C SER A 65 1.17 -12.77 -18.73
N ILE A 66 0.80 -13.87 -19.36
CA ILE A 66 1.71 -14.92 -19.80
C ILE A 66 1.20 -15.54 -21.11
N PRO A 67 2.09 -16.00 -22.02
CA PRO A 67 1.64 -16.80 -23.16
C PRO A 67 0.90 -18.06 -22.70
N VAL A 68 -0.10 -18.51 -23.46
CA VAL A 68 -0.85 -19.75 -23.18
C VAL A 68 0.07 -20.99 -23.20
N THR A 69 1.19 -20.91 -23.91
CA THR A 69 2.25 -21.93 -23.95
C THR A 69 3.11 -21.95 -22.69
N GLY A 70 2.83 -21.08 -21.72
CA GLY A 70 3.70 -20.81 -20.57
C GLY A 70 4.87 -19.90 -20.92
N GLY A 71 5.75 -19.66 -19.94
CA GLY A 71 6.96 -18.85 -20.09
C GLY A 71 7.06 -17.75 -19.03
N LYS A 72 7.62 -16.60 -19.42
CA LYS A 72 7.85 -15.49 -18.50
C LYS A 72 6.58 -14.65 -18.34
N ALA A 73 6.07 -14.57 -17.12
CA ALA A 73 5.00 -13.64 -16.78
C ALA A 73 5.47 -12.18 -16.83
N THR A 74 4.59 -11.29 -17.27
CA THR A 74 4.81 -9.84 -17.36
C THR A 74 3.72 -9.13 -16.58
N ILE A 75 4.10 -8.20 -15.70
CA ILE A 75 3.13 -7.39 -14.96
C ILE A 75 2.40 -6.42 -15.91
N LEU A 76 1.08 -6.40 -15.83
CA LEU A 76 0.19 -5.49 -16.54
C LEU A 76 -0.22 -4.30 -15.68
N ALA A 77 -0.52 -4.57 -14.40
CA ALA A 77 -0.87 -3.56 -13.41
C ALA A 77 -0.43 -4.03 -12.03
N GLY A 78 0.00 -3.11 -11.18
CA GLY A 78 0.48 -3.43 -9.85
C GLY A 78 0.09 -2.41 -8.79
N GLY A 79 0.02 -2.87 -7.54
CA GLY A 79 -0.22 -2.02 -6.38
C GLY A 79 1.01 -1.23 -5.92
N ARG A 80 0.85 -0.49 -4.81
CA ARG A 80 1.94 0.27 -4.16
C ARG A 80 3.07 -0.63 -3.61
N ALA A 81 2.82 -1.94 -3.54
CA ALA A 81 3.71 -2.95 -2.97
C ALA A 81 4.40 -3.85 -4.03
N SER A 82 4.18 -3.59 -5.33
CA SER A 82 4.75 -4.36 -6.45
C SER A 82 6.26 -4.14 -6.63
#